data_AF-A0A4R7K6U9-F1
#
_entry.id   AF-A0A4R7K6U9-F1
#
_cell.length_a   1.000
_cell.length_b   1.000
_cell.length_c   1.000
_cell.angle_alpha   90.00
_cell.angle_beta   90.00
_cell.angle_gamma   90.00
#
_symmetry.space_group_name_H-M   'P 1'
#
loop_
_entity.id
_entity.type
_entity.pdbx_description
1 polymer ?
#
loop_
_entity_poly.entity_id
_entity_poly.type
_entity_poly.pdbx_seq_one_letter_code
_entity_poly.pdbx_strand_id
1 'polypeptide(L)'
;MQNTETQSNDSTNKPLVHFMLWEWTIIVVLLILIIFGPIIFTQLSWGPDFKATGGIGDTIGGITAPFVNLLAAFLVYKSFTAQIEANRRQRDDHNAQMKQLITEHSYNYISNLFVLAKDYYYSNNVDAGNNKKFVINLYEIASKARQRIKEDYEHSSEHHLILKDQHKNLINKSNGNAINQLLKIKSNLDNMYDFLIELERTKLESGIRKFYFREIQRMLVDMNIWRITDKEYLKDLKKYDIITNQGSIDLIEDCSNIVDKMYDLGIKIEKVSKYLVETE
;
A
#
# COMPACT_ATOMS: atom_id res chain seq x y z
N MET A 1 8.46 -12.15 12.89
CA MET A 1 9.28 -11.46 13.90
C MET A 1 8.91 -9.99 13.84
N GLN A 2 7.99 -9.58 14.71
CA GLN A 2 7.59 -8.18 14.86
C GLN A 2 8.69 -7.47 15.63
N ASN A 3 9.41 -6.55 14.98
CA ASN A 3 10.04 -5.45 15.70
C ASN A 3 8.90 -4.49 16.03
N THR A 4 8.22 -4.79 17.13
CA THR A 4 7.51 -3.79 17.90
C THR A 4 8.59 -2.82 18.38
N GLU A 5 8.91 -1.82 17.57
CA GLU A 5 9.44 -0.57 18.11
C GLU A 5 8.33 -0.05 19.00
N THR A 6 8.42 -0.46 20.26
CA THR A 6 7.88 0.24 21.41
C THR A 6 8.25 1.70 21.21
N GLN A 7 7.37 2.47 20.58
CA GLN A 7 7.40 3.91 20.73
C GLN A 7 7.29 4.11 22.23
N SER A 8 8.43 4.53 22.79
CA SER A 8 8.60 4.82 24.19
C SER A 8 7.40 5.64 24.64
N ASN A 9 6.58 5.02 25.47
CA ASN A 9 5.48 5.63 26.19
C ASN A 9 6.08 6.54 27.29
N ASP A 10 6.99 7.43 26.89
CA ASP A 10 7.75 8.35 27.72
C ASP A 10 7.39 9.80 27.38
N SER A 11 6.14 10.02 26.95
CA SER A 11 5.47 11.31 27.13
C SER A 11 5.09 11.42 28.60
N THR A 12 6.11 11.56 29.45
CA THR A 12 5.98 12.06 30.81
C THR A 12 4.89 13.15 30.83
N ASN A 13 3.88 12.98 31.69
CA ASN A 13 2.84 13.96 32.04
C ASN A 13 3.48 15.21 32.67
N LYS A 14 4.37 15.88 31.93
CA LYS A 14 5.00 17.10 32.35
C LYS A 14 3.97 18.21 32.16
N PRO A 15 3.59 18.91 33.24
CA PRO A 15 2.59 19.96 33.15
C PRO A 15 3.02 21.00 32.11
N LEU A 16 2.08 21.39 31.24
CA LEU A 16 2.29 22.37 30.17
C LEU A 16 2.71 23.74 30.69
N VAL A 17 2.34 24.03 31.95
CA VAL A 17 2.77 25.21 32.67
C VAL A 17 3.68 24.76 33.80
N HIS A 18 4.97 25.08 33.67
CA HIS A 18 5.90 24.99 34.78
C HIS A 18 6.21 26.40 35.28
N PHE A 19 6.03 26.61 36.57
CA PHE A 19 6.43 27.82 37.26
C PHE A 19 7.74 27.55 37.98
N MET A 20 8.78 28.33 37.64
CA MET A 20 10.04 28.31 38.37
C MET A 20 9.89 29.03 39.72
N LEU A 21 10.78 28.72 40.68
CA LEU A 21 10.75 29.31 42.02
C LEU A 21 10.80 30.86 42.01
N TRP A 22 11.53 31.45 41.06
CA TRP A 22 11.60 32.91 40.93
C TRP A 22 10.29 33.52 40.39
N GLU A 23 9.58 32.82 39.49
CA GLU A 23 8.28 33.26 38.97
C GLU A 23 7.23 33.28 40.07
N TRP A 24 7.23 32.25 40.93
CA TRP A 24 6.40 32.22 42.14
C TRP A 24 6.72 33.36 43.08
N THR A 25 8.02 33.67 43.27
CA THR A 25 8.45 34.78 44.11
C THR A 25 7.90 36.11 43.58
N ILE A 26 7.96 36.34 42.26
CA ILE A 26 7.40 37.54 41.63
C ILE A 26 5.88 37.61 41.84
N ILE A 27 5.15 36.52 41.63
CA ILE A 27 3.70 36.49 41.84
C ILE A 27 3.35 36.85 43.28
N VAL A 28 4.02 36.23 44.27
CA VAL A 28 3.78 36.49 45.69
C VAL A 28 4.11 37.94 46.06
N VAL A 29 5.24 38.47 45.59
CA VAL A 29 5.62 39.87 45.83
C VAL A 29 4.60 40.83 45.22
N LEU A 30 4.15 40.60 43.99
CA LEU A 30 3.13 41.42 43.35
C LEU A 30 1.79 41.35 44.10
N LEU A 31 1.38 40.18 44.58
CA LEU A 31 0.17 40.03 45.39
C LEU A 31 0.27 40.79 46.72
N ILE A 32 1.42 40.70 47.41
CA ILE A 32 1.68 41.48 48.64
C ILE A 32 1.61 42.98 48.35
N LEU A 33 2.19 43.46 47.24
CA LEU A 33 2.14 44.88 46.86
C LEU A 33 0.73 45.34 46.47
N ILE A 34 -0.09 44.48 45.86
CA ILE A 34 -1.49 44.79 45.56
C ILE A 34 -2.30 44.93 46.87
N ILE A 35 -2.08 44.05 47.84
CA ILE A 35 -2.85 44.03 49.11
C ILE A 35 -2.37 45.12 50.08
N PHE A 36 -1.06 45.25 50.27
CA PHE A 36 -0.45 46.12 51.29
C PHE A 36 0.12 47.43 50.72
N GLY A 37 0.26 47.57 49.40
CA GLY A 37 0.76 48.78 48.75
C GLY A 37 0.07 50.06 49.22
N PRO A 38 -1.28 50.13 49.27
CA PRO A 38 -1.99 51.27 49.83
C PRO A 38 -1.47 51.70 51.20
N ILE A 39 -1.30 50.76 52.13
CA ILE A 39 -0.86 51.04 53.50
C ILE A 39 0.61 51.49 53.50
N ILE A 40 1.47 50.77 52.76
CA ILE A 40 2.91 51.05 52.69
C ILE A 40 3.18 52.44 52.09
N PHE A 41 2.47 52.82 51.04
CA PHE A 41 2.75 54.06 50.31
C PHE A 41 1.95 55.28 50.80
N THR A 42 0.90 55.10 51.62
CA THR A 42 0.12 56.23 52.18
C THR A 42 0.34 56.48 53.67
N GLN A 43 0.66 55.45 54.47
CA GLN A 43 0.76 55.58 55.93
C GLN A 43 2.19 55.55 56.48
N LEU A 44 3.16 55.00 55.74
CA LEU A 44 4.57 55.00 56.14
C LEU A 44 5.32 56.21 55.54
N SER A 45 5.87 57.07 56.40
CA SER A 45 6.57 58.32 56.08
C SER A 45 7.96 58.14 55.42
N TRP A 46 8.26 56.99 54.82
CA TRP A 46 9.61 56.62 54.35
C TRP A 46 9.81 56.77 52.83
N GLY A 47 8.93 57.51 52.15
CA GLY A 47 8.96 57.75 50.70
C GLY A 47 8.24 59.04 50.30
N PRO A 48 8.05 59.32 48.99
CA PRO A 48 7.34 60.52 48.53
C PRO A 48 5.96 60.63 49.19
N ASP A 49 5.67 61.80 49.77
CA ASP A 49 4.48 62.03 50.60
C ASP A 49 3.22 62.18 49.73
N PHE A 50 2.40 61.13 49.71
CA PHE A 50 1.10 61.11 49.02
C PHE A 50 -0.08 61.42 49.95
N LYS A 51 0.15 61.96 51.17
CA LYS A 51 -0.94 62.31 52.10
C LYS A 51 -1.94 63.33 51.54
N ALA A 52 -1.60 64.03 50.47
CA ALA A 52 -2.45 65.00 49.79
C ALA A 52 -3.08 64.51 48.47
N THR A 53 -2.85 63.26 48.04
CA THR A 53 -3.55 62.69 46.88
C THR A 53 -4.96 62.26 47.27
N GLY A 54 -5.92 62.37 46.35
CA GLY A 54 -7.35 62.24 46.59
C GLY A 54 -7.79 60.88 47.15
N GLY A 55 -9.11 60.74 47.35
CA GLY A 55 -9.72 59.66 48.14
C GLY A 55 -9.44 58.22 47.68
N ILE A 56 -10.26 57.27 48.15
CA ILE A 56 -10.09 55.81 47.95
C ILE A 56 -9.76 55.42 46.48
N GLY A 57 -10.28 56.16 45.50
CA GLY A 57 -10.01 55.95 44.07
C GLY A 57 -8.55 56.16 43.64
N ASP A 58 -7.82 57.13 44.19
CA ASP A 58 -6.42 57.40 43.82
C ASP A 58 -5.47 56.38 44.45
N THR A 59 -5.81 55.88 45.64
CA THR A 59 -5.00 54.88 46.34
C THR A 59 -5.21 53.47 45.77
N ILE A 60 -6.45 53.08 45.46
CA ILE A 60 -6.72 51.77 44.84
C ILE A 60 -6.39 51.82 43.35
N GLY A 61 -6.88 52.81 42.61
CA GLY A 61 -6.68 52.90 41.16
C GLY A 61 -5.29 53.42 40.75
N GLY A 62 -4.65 54.28 41.53
CA GLY A 62 -3.34 54.84 41.20
C GLY A 62 -2.18 53.95 41.62
N ILE A 63 -2.13 53.57 42.90
CA ILE A 63 -0.99 52.82 43.47
C ILE A 63 -1.07 51.33 43.13
N THR A 64 -2.25 50.69 43.17
CA THR A 64 -2.34 49.23 42.94
C THR A 64 -2.40 48.83 41.48
N ALA A 65 -2.95 49.69 40.60
CA ALA A 65 -3.16 49.35 39.19
C ALA A 65 -1.89 48.98 38.42
N PRO A 66 -0.72 49.64 38.60
CA PRO A 66 0.52 49.21 37.95
C PRO A 66 0.91 47.76 38.30
N PHE A 67 0.73 47.34 39.56
CA PHE A 67 1.05 45.99 40.01
C PHE A 67 0.03 44.96 39.50
N VAL A 68 -1.26 45.29 39.52
CA VAL A 68 -2.31 44.44 38.93
C VAL A 68 -2.07 44.24 37.44
N ASN A 69 -1.78 45.31 36.70
CA ASN A 69 -1.50 45.25 35.27
C ASN A 69 -0.25 44.43 34.96
N LEU A 70 0.81 44.58 35.76
CA LEU A 70 2.03 43.80 35.59
C LEU A 70 1.80 42.30 35.86
N LEU A 71 1.06 41.97 36.93
CA LEU A 71 0.69 40.59 37.23
C LEU A 71 -0.19 39.99 36.13
N ALA A 72 -1.18 40.75 35.64
CA ALA A 72 -2.05 40.33 34.54
C ALA A 72 -1.24 40.08 33.26
N ALA A 73 -0.36 41.01 32.87
CA ALA A 73 0.50 40.85 31.70
C ALA A 73 1.42 39.63 31.81
N PHE A 74 1.99 39.38 32.99
CA PHE A 74 2.83 38.21 33.26
C PHE A 74 2.04 36.89 33.11
N LEU A 75 0.85 36.81 33.71
CA LEU A 75 0.00 35.62 33.62
C LEU A 75 -0.50 35.38 32.18
N VAL A 76 -0.84 36.44 31.46
CA VAL A 76 -1.21 36.38 30.03
C VAL A 76 -0.03 35.86 29.19
N TYR A 77 1.18 36.36 29.42
CA TYR A 77 2.38 35.85 28.76
C TYR A 77 2.59 34.35 29.01
N LYS A 78 2.52 33.90 30.27
CA LYS A 78 2.66 32.48 30.63
C LYS A 78 1.57 31.62 29.99
N SER A 79 0.34 32.11 29.97
CA SER A 79 -0.78 31.44 29.31
C SER A 79 -0.50 31.27 27.81
N PHE A 80 -0.05 32.32 27.12
CA PHE A 80 0.30 32.21 25.70
C PHE A 80 1.46 31.25 25.44
N THR A 81 2.50 31.26 26.27
CA THR A 81 3.61 30.29 26.14
C THR A 81 3.11 28.85 26.25
N ALA A 82 2.25 28.56 27.22
CA ALA A 82 1.68 27.23 27.41
C ALA A 82 0.76 26.82 26.25
N GLN A 83 -0.05 27.75 25.73
CA GLN A 83 -0.88 27.52 24.55
C GLN A 83 -0.04 27.21 23.30
N ILE A 84 1.06 27.93 23.08
CA ILE A 84 1.97 27.67 21.95
C ILE A 84 2.57 26.26 22.04
N GLU A 85 3.06 25.88 23.22
CA GLU A 85 3.63 24.54 23.44
C GLU A 85 2.57 23.44 23.30
N ALA A 86 1.36 23.65 23.81
CA ALA A 86 0.24 22.72 23.65
C ALA A 86 -0.12 22.52 22.17
N ASN A 87 -0.23 23.61 21.40
CA ASN A 87 -0.52 23.56 19.97
C ASN A 87 0.59 22.83 19.19
N ARG A 88 1.86 23.03 19.58
CA ARG A 88 2.99 22.32 18.97
C ARG A 88 2.87 20.80 19.20
N ARG A 89 2.67 20.38 20.45
CA ARG A 89 2.48 18.96 20.79
C ARG A 89 1.29 18.34 20.07
N GLN A 90 0.15 19.03 20.08
CA GLN A 90 -1.05 18.57 19.37
C GLN A 90 -0.80 18.40 17.87
N ARG A 91 -0.05 19.31 17.25
CA ARG A 91 0.30 19.21 15.83
C ARG A 91 1.21 18.02 15.56
N ASP A 92 2.20 17.79 16.42
CA ASP A 92 3.14 16.66 16.27
C ASP A 92 2.41 15.32 16.43
N ASP A 93 1.55 15.20 17.45
CA ASP A 93 0.70 14.02 17.67
C ASP A 93 -0.27 13.79 16.51
N HIS A 94 -0.92 14.86 16.02
CA HIS A 94 -1.81 14.78 14.87
C HIS A 94 -1.08 14.32 13.61
N ASN A 95 0.13 14.83 13.35
CA ASN A 95 0.95 14.40 12.22
C ASN A 95 1.35 12.92 12.33
N ALA A 96 1.70 12.45 13.53
CA ALA A 96 2.04 11.05 13.78
C ALA A 96 0.83 10.13 13.56
N GLN A 97 -0.34 10.50 14.09
CA GLN A 97 -1.61 9.79 13.88
C GLN A 97 -2.01 9.77 12.41
N MET A 98 -1.91 10.91 11.70
CA MET A 98 -2.23 10.99 10.29
C MET A 98 -1.32 10.09 9.45
N LYS A 99 -0.03 10.02 9.78
CA LYS A 99 0.92 9.11 9.13
C LYS A 99 0.52 7.64 9.33
N GLN A 100 0.16 7.25 10.55
CA GLN A 100 -0.33 5.89 10.84
C GLN A 100 -1.62 5.58 10.07
N LEU A 101 -2.58 6.51 10.08
CA LEU A 101 -3.85 6.37 9.38
C LEU A 101 -3.68 6.22 7.87
N ILE A 102 -2.79 7.01 7.24
CA ILE A 102 -2.48 6.88 5.80
C ILE A 102 -1.87 5.51 5.50
N THR A 103 -0.99 5.00 6.37
CA THR A 103 -0.40 3.67 6.21
C THR A 103 -1.46 2.57 6.32
N GLU A 104 -2.35 2.66 7.30
CA GLU A 104 -3.44 1.70 7.50
C GLU A 104 -4.44 1.71 6.33
N HIS A 105 -4.84 2.90 5.86
CA HIS A 105 -5.69 3.02 4.68
C HIS A 105 -5.04 2.45 3.42
N SER A 106 -3.73 2.69 3.22
CA SER A 106 -2.99 2.11 2.09
C SER A 106 -2.97 0.59 2.17
N TYR A 107 -2.75 0.03 3.36
CA TYR A 107 -2.78 -1.42 3.58
C TYR A 107 -4.16 -2.01 3.29
N ASN A 108 -5.21 -1.44 3.87
CA ASN A 108 -6.58 -1.92 3.69
C ASN A 108 -7.02 -1.82 2.21
N TYR A 109 -6.66 -0.74 1.54
CA TYR A 109 -6.92 -0.57 0.10
C TYR A 109 -6.27 -1.67 -0.73
N ILE A 110 -4.95 -1.89 -0.56
CA ILE A 110 -4.23 -2.95 -1.28
C ILE A 110 -4.73 -4.33 -0.92
N SER A 111 -5.03 -4.59 0.35
CA SER A 111 -5.60 -5.87 0.80
C SER A 111 -6.93 -6.15 0.10
N ASN A 112 -7.81 -5.15 -0.01
CA ASN A 112 -9.09 -5.30 -0.69
C ASN A 112 -8.92 -5.53 -2.19
N LEU A 113 -8.03 -4.77 -2.85
CA LEU A 113 -7.71 -5.00 -4.26
C LEU A 113 -7.14 -6.40 -4.50
N PHE A 114 -6.27 -6.87 -3.62
CA PHE A 114 -5.72 -8.22 -3.70
C PHE A 114 -6.81 -9.29 -3.57
N VAL A 115 -7.72 -9.14 -2.60
CA VAL A 115 -8.87 -10.05 -2.45
C VAL A 115 -9.71 -10.08 -3.72
N LEU A 116 -10.00 -8.92 -4.32
CA LEU A 116 -10.74 -8.87 -5.59
C LEU A 116 -10.00 -9.55 -6.73
N ALA A 117 -8.69 -9.31 -6.88
CA ALA A 117 -7.87 -9.97 -7.91
C ALA A 117 -7.84 -11.50 -7.70
N LYS A 118 -7.73 -11.94 -6.44
CA LYS A 118 -7.71 -13.34 -6.05
C LYS A 118 -9.07 -14.02 -6.28
N ASP A 119 -10.17 -13.36 -5.91
CA ASP A 119 -11.53 -13.88 -6.09
C ASP A 119 -11.90 -13.93 -7.58
N TYR A 120 -11.45 -12.94 -8.35
CA TYR A 120 -11.57 -12.96 -9.81
C TYR A 120 -10.81 -14.16 -10.41
N TYR A 121 -9.58 -14.38 -9.96
CA TYR A 121 -8.79 -15.53 -10.35
C TYR A 121 -9.54 -16.83 -10.03
N TYR A 122 -9.97 -17.06 -8.78
CA TYR A 122 -10.63 -18.31 -8.41
C TYR A 122 -12.01 -18.49 -9.05
N SER A 123 -12.79 -17.42 -9.26
CA SER A 123 -14.10 -17.51 -9.92
C SER A 123 -13.99 -17.81 -11.43
N ASN A 124 -12.95 -17.30 -12.09
CA ASN A 124 -12.66 -17.67 -13.49
C ASN A 124 -11.92 -18.99 -13.63
N ASN A 125 -11.28 -19.47 -12.55
CA ASN A 125 -10.58 -20.74 -12.45
C ASN A 125 -11.34 -21.75 -11.56
N VAL A 126 -12.68 -21.72 -11.53
CA VAL A 126 -13.48 -22.75 -10.80
C VAL A 126 -13.14 -24.17 -11.26
N ASP A 127 -12.53 -24.29 -12.45
CA ASP A 127 -11.73 -25.45 -12.84
C ASP A 127 -10.26 -25.06 -13.08
N ALA A 128 -9.46 -24.75 -12.06
CA ALA A 128 -8.01 -24.55 -12.22
C ALA A 128 -7.34 -25.78 -12.86
N GLY A 129 -7.93 -26.96 -12.64
CA GLY A 129 -7.64 -28.18 -13.39
C GLY A 129 -7.86 -28.04 -14.89
N ASN A 130 -8.87 -27.30 -15.37
CA ASN A 130 -9.12 -27.10 -16.79
C ASN A 130 -8.12 -26.16 -17.46
N ASN A 131 -7.62 -25.11 -16.79
CA ASN A 131 -6.58 -24.27 -17.38
C ASN A 131 -5.24 -25.00 -17.45
N LYS A 132 -4.84 -25.68 -16.37
CA LYS A 132 -3.68 -26.57 -16.38
C LYS A 132 -3.82 -27.67 -17.44
N LYS A 133 -4.96 -28.37 -17.51
CA LYS A 133 -5.26 -29.38 -18.54
C LYS A 133 -5.28 -28.78 -19.94
N PHE A 134 -5.77 -27.56 -20.12
CA PHE A 134 -5.82 -26.88 -21.40
C PHE A 134 -4.40 -26.57 -21.91
N VAL A 135 -3.55 -25.99 -21.07
CA VAL A 135 -2.15 -25.70 -21.41
C VAL A 135 -1.37 -26.99 -21.67
N ILE A 136 -1.59 -28.04 -20.86
CA ILE A 136 -1.02 -29.38 -21.09
C ILE A 136 -1.52 -29.94 -22.44
N ASN A 137 -2.82 -29.88 -22.71
CA ASN A 137 -3.42 -30.43 -23.93
C ASN A 137 -2.94 -29.71 -25.19
N LEU A 138 -2.84 -28.37 -25.17
CA LEU A 138 -2.26 -27.63 -26.29
C LEU A 138 -0.82 -28.08 -26.56
N TYR A 139 -0.05 -28.27 -25.49
CA TYR A 139 1.33 -28.72 -25.60
C TYR A 139 1.43 -30.15 -26.14
N GLU A 140 0.59 -31.07 -25.65
CA GLU A 140 0.54 -32.44 -26.14
C GLU A 140 0.09 -32.54 -27.60
N ILE A 141 -0.91 -31.75 -28.00
CA ILE A 141 -1.35 -31.66 -29.39
C ILE A 141 -0.18 -31.19 -30.25
N ALA A 142 0.55 -30.17 -29.79
CA ALA A 142 1.71 -29.65 -30.50
C ALA A 142 2.83 -30.68 -30.66
N SER A 143 3.14 -31.41 -29.59
CA SER A 143 4.17 -32.45 -29.63
C SER A 143 3.77 -33.64 -30.50
N LYS A 144 2.49 -34.06 -30.46
CA LYS A 144 1.98 -35.17 -31.26
C LYS A 144 1.91 -34.81 -32.75
N ALA A 145 1.54 -33.57 -33.08
CA ALA A 145 1.59 -33.06 -34.45
C ALA A 145 3.03 -33.08 -35.01
N ARG A 146 4.01 -32.68 -34.19
CA ARG A 146 5.45 -32.75 -34.54
C ARG A 146 5.92 -34.18 -34.82
N GLN A 147 5.45 -35.17 -34.05
CA GLN A 147 5.85 -36.56 -34.21
C GLN A 147 5.25 -37.19 -35.48
N ARG A 148 3.95 -37.00 -35.74
CA ARG A 148 3.26 -37.63 -36.88
C ARG A 148 3.70 -37.10 -38.24
N ILE A 149 4.02 -35.81 -38.37
CA ILE A 149 4.55 -35.27 -39.64
C ILE A 149 5.91 -35.90 -40.01
N LYS A 150 6.67 -36.34 -39.00
CA LYS A 150 7.93 -37.07 -39.22
C LYS A 150 7.68 -38.49 -39.76
N GLU A 151 6.53 -39.08 -39.44
CA GLU A 151 6.12 -40.44 -39.85
C GLU A 151 5.34 -40.42 -41.20
N ASP A 152 4.53 -39.40 -41.46
CA ASP A 152 3.64 -39.30 -42.65
C ASP A 152 4.37 -38.95 -43.96
N TYR A 153 5.63 -38.48 -43.90
CA TYR A 153 6.44 -38.27 -45.10
C TYR A 153 6.76 -39.57 -45.85
N GLU A 154 6.43 -40.74 -45.27
CA GLU A 154 6.73 -42.04 -45.86
C GLU A 154 5.54 -42.72 -46.58
N HIS A 155 4.26 -42.40 -46.32
CA HIS A 155 3.13 -43.20 -46.87
C HIS A 155 1.90 -42.39 -47.39
N SER A 156 1.69 -42.45 -48.72
CA SER A 156 0.40 -42.36 -49.47
C SER A 156 -0.53 -41.11 -49.33
N SER A 157 -0.90 -40.52 -50.48
CA SER A 157 -1.53 -39.19 -50.61
C SER A 157 -3.05 -39.10 -50.31
N GLU A 158 -3.79 -40.20 -50.37
CA GLU A 158 -5.27 -40.15 -50.32
C GLU A 158 -5.82 -40.28 -48.90
N HIS A 159 -5.19 -41.13 -48.07
CA HIS A 159 -5.49 -41.24 -46.65
C HIS A 159 -5.16 -39.94 -45.89
N HIS A 160 -4.13 -39.24 -46.37
CA HIS A 160 -3.69 -37.95 -45.86
C HIS A 160 -4.77 -36.85 -45.99
N LEU A 161 -5.55 -36.84 -47.08
CA LEU A 161 -6.60 -35.83 -47.30
C LEU A 161 -7.80 -36.00 -46.35
N ILE A 162 -8.25 -37.23 -46.11
CA ILE A 162 -9.34 -37.53 -45.18
C ILE A 162 -8.93 -37.24 -43.74
N LEU A 163 -7.71 -37.64 -43.35
CA LEU A 163 -7.16 -37.32 -42.05
C LEU A 163 -7.03 -35.81 -41.87
N LYS A 164 -6.57 -35.08 -42.88
CA LYS A 164 -6.44 -33.61 -42.84
C LYS A 164 -7.78 -32.92 -42.57
N ASP A 165 -8.87 -33.37 -43.17
CA ASP A 165 -10.20 -32.74 -42.98
C ASP A 165 -10.82 -33.08 -41.61
N GLN A 166 -10.70 -34.33 -41.15
CA GLN A 166 -11.11 -34.71 -39.79
C GLN A 166 -10.31 -33.96 -38.72
N HIS A 167 -9.00 -33.81 -38.92
CA HIS A 167 -8.16 -32.99 -38.06
C HIS A 167 -8.57 -31.52 -38.13
N LYS A 168 -8.89 -30.96 -39.29
CA LYS A 168 -9.32 -29.57 -39.43
C LYS A 168 -10.57 -29.26 -38.60
N ASN A 169 -11.57 -30.14 -38.59
CA ASN A 169 -12.77 -29.94 -37.76
C ASN A 169 -12.49 -30.08 -36.26
N LEU A 170 -11.65 -31.04 -35.86
CA LEU A 170 -11.19 -31.18 -34.47
C LEU A 170 -10.36 -29.97 -34.02
N ILE A 171 -9.46 -29.48 -34.87
CA ILE A 171 -8.65 -28.28 -34.66
C ILE A 171 -9.57 -27.06 -34.51
N ASN A 172 -10.54 -26.87 -35.40
CA ASN A 172 -11.46 -25.74 -35.32
C ASN A 172 -12.31 -25.73 -34.04
N LYS A 173 -12.86 -26.89 -33.64
CA LYS A 173 -13.62 -27.02 -32.37
C LYS A 173 -12.72 -26.81 -31.15
N SER A 174 -11.49 -27.33 -31.20
CA SER A 174 -10.48 -27.12 -30.17
C SER A 174 -10.05 -25.64 -30.08
N ASN A 175 -9.96 -24.95 -31.22
CA ASN A 175 -9.55 -23.54 -31.31
C ASN A 175 -10.57 -22.58 -30.69
N GLY A 176 -11.88 -22.82 -30.87
CA GLY A 176 -12.91 -21.99 -30.23
C GLY A 176 -12.84 -22.05 -28.70
N ASN A 177 -12.68 -23.25 -28.15
CA ASN A 177 -12.46 -23.43 -26.71
C ASN A 177 -11.11 -22.85 -26.26
N ALA A 178 -10.07 -22.95 -27.10
CA ALA A 178 -8.75 -22.43 -26.80
C ALA A 178 -8.74 -20.90 -26.68
N ILE A 179 -9.39 -20.19 -27.61
CA ILE A 179 -9.53 -18.74 -27.57
C ILE A 179 -10.22 -18.31 -26.28
N ASN A 180 -11.33 -18.95 -25.92
CA ASN A 180 -12.06 -18.60 -24.70
C ASN A 180 -11.21 -18.80 -23.43
N GLN A 181 -10.39 -19.86 -23.37
CA GLN A 181 -9.47 -20.06 -22.24
C GLN A 181 -8.32 -19.06 -22.25
N LEU A 182 -7.74 -18.76 -23.41
CA LEU A 182 -6.70 -17.72 -23.54
C LEU A 182 -7.22 -16.35 -23.14
N LEU A 183 -8.46 -15.99 -23.49
CA LEU A 183 -9.11 -14.75 -23.05
C LEU A 183 -9.26 -14.70 -21.53
N LYS A 184 -9.65 -15.79 -20.89
CA LYS A 184 -9.72 -15.87 -19.42
C LYS A 184 -8.34 -15.73 -18.77
N ILE A 185 -7.34 -16.40 -19.33
CA ILE A 185 -5.95 -16.30 -18.86
C ILE A 185 -5.46 -14.85 -18.99
N LYS A 186 -5.64 -14.23 -20.16
CA LYS A 186 -5.32 -12.83 -20.39
C LYS A 186 -5.99 -11.93 -19.36
N SER A 187 -7.30 -12.11 -19.15
CA SER A 187 -8.04 -11.27 -18.19
C SER A 187 -7.57 -11.45 -16.74
N ASN A 188 -7.14 -12.66 -16.35
CA ASN A 188 -6.51 -12.89 -15.06
C ASN A 188 -5.16 -12.19 -14.96
N LEU A 189 -4.35 -12.24 -16.02
CA LEU A 189 -3.06 -11.55 -16.07
C LEU A 189 -3.21 -10.04 -16.00
N ASP A 190 -4.16 -9.46 -16.75
CA ASP A 190 -4.46 -8.03 -16.72
C ASP A 190 -4.82 -7.59 -15.29
N ASN A 191 -5.73 -8.31 -14.62
CA ASN A 191 -6.14 -7.98 -13.25
C ASN A 191 -4.98 -8.10 -12.23
N MET A 192 -4.13 -9.12 -12.38
CA MET A 192 -2.94 -9.27 -11.54
C MET A 192 -1.92 -8.16 -11.81
N TYR A 193 -1.74 -7.75 -13.07
CA TYR A 193 -0.83 -6.68 -13.45
C TYR A 193 -1.31 -5.32 -12.93
N ASP A 194 -2.59 -5.01 -13.05
CA ASP A 194 -3.20 -3.80 -12.51
C ASP A 194 -3.04 -3.74 -10.98
N PHE A 195 -3.25 -4.86 -10.29
CA PHE A 195 -2.96 -4.95 -8.86
C PHE A 195 -1.49 -4.64 -8.53
N LEU A 196 -0.54 -5.18 -9.30
CA LEU A 196 0.89 -4.93 -9.07
C LEU A 196 1.27 -3.47 -9.32
N ILE A 197 0.67 -2.82 -10.31
CA ILE A 197 0.85 -1.37 -10.53
C ILE A 197 0.38 -0.58 -9.31
N GLU A 198 -0.82 -0.86 -8.80
CA GLU A 198 -1.34 -0.18 -7.62
C GLU A 198 -0.49 -0.46 -6.39
N LEU A 199 -0.02 -1.70 -6.22
CA LEU A 199 0.91 -2.07 -5.15
C LEU A 199 2.21 -1.25 -5.19
N GLU A 200 2.81 -1.06 -6.37
CA GLU A 200 4.02 -0.24 -6.54
C GLU A 200 3.79 1.25 -6.28
N ARG A 201 2.59 1.75 -6.59
CA ARG A 201 2.20 3.15 -6.29
C ARG A 201 2.10 3.40 -4.79
N THR A 202 1.87 2.38 -3.97
CA THR A 202 1.77 2.54 -2.51
C THR A 202 3.12 2.55 -1.81
N LYS A 203 3.22 3.39 -0.76
CA LYS A 203 4.37 3.45 0.16
C LYS A 203 4.31 2.36 1.23
N LEU A 204 3.90 1.15 0.85
CA LEU A 204 3.85 0.01 1.77
C LEU A 204 5.25 -0.47 2.14
N GLU A 205 5.34 -1.04 3.34
CA GLU A 205 6.56 -1.65 3.84
C GLU A 205 7.02 -2.79 2.91
N SER A 206 8.34 -2.92 2.73
CA SER A 206 8.94 -3.92 1.85
C SER A 206 8.52 -5.36 2.16
N GLY A 207 8.23 -5.70 3.42
CA GLY A 207 7.76 -7.03 3.83
C GLY A 207 6.38 -7.35 3.27
N ILE A 208 5.44 -6.41 3.37
CA ILE A 208 4.06 -6.54 2.86
C ILE A 208 4.08 -6.65 1.33
N ARG A 209 4.89 -5.82 0.68
CA ARG A 209 5.07 -5.89 -0.77
C ARG A 209 5.58 -7.27 -1.21
N LYS A 210 6.64 -7.78 -0.57
CA LYS A 210 7.19 -9.12 -0.86
C LYS A 210 6.16 -10.23 -0.67
N PHE A 211 5.26 -10.11 0.32
CA PHE A 211 4.17 -11.06 0.51
C PHE A 211 3.25 -11.10 -0.71
N TYR A 212 2.70 -9.95 -1.14
CA TYR A 212 1.79 -9.90 -2.29
C TYR A 212 2.45 -10.34 -3.60
N PHE A 213 3.71 -9.95 -3.83
CA PHE A 213 4.49 -10.42 -4.98
C PHE A 213 4.59 -11.95 -5.01
N ARG A 214 4.82 -12.58 -3.85
CA ARG A 214 4.88 -14.04 -3.73
C ARG A 214 3.55 -14.72 -4.01
N GLU A 215 2.44 -14.14 -3.57
CA GLU A 215 1.12 -14.70 -3.85
C GLU A 215 0.75 -14.58 -5.33
N ILE A 216 1.11 -13.48 -6.00
CA ILE A 216 0.96 -13.34 -7.45
C ILE A 216 1.84 -14.38 -8.18
N GLN A 217 3.09 -14.56 -7.77
CA GLN A 217 3.96 -15.61 -8.32
C GLN A 217 3.34 -17.01 -8.22
N ARG A 218 2.74 -17.35 -7.07
CA ARG A 218 2.05 -18.63 -6.89
C ARG A 218 0.89 -18.81 -7.86
N MET A 219 0.03 -17.80 -8.01
CA MET A 219 -1.10 -17.87 -8.95
C MET A 219 -0.63 -18.02 -10.41
N LEU A 220 0.46 -17.36 -10.80
CA LEU A 220 1.07 -17.50 -12.13
C LEU A 220 1.62 -18.91 -12.37
N VAL A 221 2.26 -19.50 -11.36
CA VAL A 221 2.74 -20.89 -11.38
C VAL A 221 1.58 -21.87 -11.50
N ASP A 222 0.51 -21.69 -10.74
CA ASP A 222 -0.68 -22.55 -10.77
C ASP A 222 -1.35 -22.55 -12.17
N MET A 223 -1.31 -21.40 -12.86
CA MET A 223 -1.77 -21.28 -14.26
C MET A 223 -0.86 -21.95 -15.29
N ASN A 224 0.34 -22.41 -14.90
CA ASN A 224 1.39 -22.86 -15.82
C ASN A 224 1.71 -21.83 -16.92
N ILE A 225 1.67 -20.53 -16.56
CA ILE A 225 1.76 -19.45 -17.55
C ILE A 225 3.06 -19.50 -18.36
N TRP A 226 4.14 -19.96 -17.73
CA TRP A 226 5.46 -20.11 -18.33
C TRP A 226 5.45 -20.97 -19.61
N ARG A 227 4.49 -21.89 -19.77
CA ARG A 227 4.36 -22.71 -20.98
C ARG A 227 3.78 -21.92 -22.15
N ILE A 228 2.83 -21.03 -21.86
CA ILE A 228 2.15 -20.22 -22.87
C ILE A 228 3.06 -19.09 -23.34
N THR A 229 3.89 -18.56 -22.44
CA THR A 229 4.83 -17.47 -22.74
C THR A 229 6.20 -17.96 -23.21
N ASP A 230 6.41 -19.27 -23.38
CA ASP A 230 7.68 -19.79 -23.90
C ASP A 230 7.79 -19.48 -25.40
N LYS A 231 8.79 -18.67 -25.77
CA LYS A 231 9.02 -18.24 -27.16
C LYS A 231 9.33 -19.40 -28.10
N GLU A 232 9.96 -20.48 -27.62
CA GLU A 232 10.20 -21.67 -28.45
C GLU A 232 8.89 -22.42 -28.71
N TYR A 233 8.04 -22.53 -27.70
CA TYR A 233 6.72 -23.13 -27.83
C TYR A 233 5.83 -22.36 -28.81
N LEU A 234 5.86 -21.02 -28.76
CA LEU A 234 5.16 -20.16 -29.71
C LEU A 234 5.62 -20.38 -31.16
N LYS A 235 6.93 -20.51 -31.38
CA LYS A 235 7.47 -20.83 -32.71
C LYS A 235 6.97 -22.18 -33.21
N ASP A 236 6.87 -23.16 -32.33
CA ASP A 236 6.35 -24.48 -32.67
C ASP A 236 4.86 -24.43 -33.02
N LEU A 237 4.04 -23.74 -32.23
CA LEU A 237 2.62 -23.56 -32.52
C LEU A 237 2.38 -22.93 -33.90
N LYS A 238 3.18 -21.90 -34.25
CA LYS A 238 3.15 -21.26 -35.57
C LYS A 238 3.62 -22.21 -36.69
N LYS A 239 4.71 -22.94 -36.46
CA LYS A 239 5.32 -23.83 -37.47
C LYS A 239 4.39 -24.98 -37.88
N TYR A 240 3.64 -25.52 -36.94
CA TYR A 240 2.80 -26.71 -37.16
C TYR A 240 1.34 -26.38 -37.44
N ASP A 241 0.98 -25.10 -37.59
CA ASP A 241 -0.38 -24.64 -37.88
C ASP A 241 -1.40 -25.21 -36.88
N ILE A 242 -0.96 -25.48 -35.64
CA ILE A 242 -1.80 -26.05 -34.57
C ILE A 242 -2.81 -25.00 -34.12
N ILE A 243 -2.36 -23.75 -34.14
CA ILE A 243 -3.17 -22.56 -33.94
C ILE A 243 -3.17 -21.81 -35.26
N THR A 244 -4.16 -22.12 -36.11
CA THR A 244 -4.33 -21.52 -37.43
C THR A 244 -4.93 -20.12 -37.38
N ASN A 245 -5.49 -19.72 -36.23
CA ASN A 245 -6.14 -18.43 -36.08
C ASN A 245 -5.16 -17.39 -35.54
N GLN A 246 -4.87 -16.37 -36.35
CA GLN A 246 -4.05 -15.22 -35.97
C GLN A 246 -4.46 -14.64 -34.61
N GLY A 247 -5.76 -14.57 -34.30
CA GLY A 247 -6.24 -14.03 -33.03
C GLY A 247 -5.79 -14.80 -31.79
N SER A 248 -5.58 -16.12 -31.89
CA SER A 248 -5.02 -16.90 -30.78
C SER A 248 -3.53 -16.66 -30.60
N ILE A 249 -2.79 -16.45 -31.69
CA ILE A 249 -1.36 -16.07 -31.64
C ILE A 249 -1.22 -14.71 -30.97
N ASP A 250 -2.02 -13.74 -31.41
CA ASP A 250 -2.04 -12.38 -30.86
C ASP A 250 -2.35 -12.42 -29.35
N LEU A 251 -3.34 -13.22 -28.92
CA LEU A 251 -3.65 -13.39 -27.50
C LEU A 251 -2.51 -13.99 -26.68
N ILE A 252 -1.75 -14.94 -27.24
CA ILE A 252 -0.59 -15.51 -26.55
C ILE A 252 0.54 -14.49 -26.45
N GLU A 253 0.79 -13.73 -27.52
CA GLU A 253 1.77 -12.65 -27.51
C GLU A 253 1.40 -11.57 -26.49
N ASP A 254 0.12 -11.20 -26.41
CA ASP A 254 -0.40 -10.30 -25.38
C ASP A 254 -0.14 -10.83 -23.96
N CYS A 255 -0.45 -12.12 -23.71
CA CYS A 255 -0.16 -12.74 -22.42
C CYS A 255 1.35 -12.70 -22.10
N SER A 256 2.21 -12.97 -23.08
CA SER A 256 3.66 -12.89 -22.92
C SER A 256 4.12 -11.48 -22.59
N ASN A 257 3.58 -10.47 -23.28
CA ASN A 257 3.90 -9.07 -23.05
C ASN A 257 3.48 -8.60 -21.65
N ILE A 258 2.34 -9.08 -21.13
CA ILE A 258 1.91 -8.77 -19.76
C ILE A 258 2.86 -9.41 -18.75
N VAL A 259 3.24 -10.68 -18.94
CA VAL A 259 4.19 -11.37 -18.06
C VAL A 259 5.57 -10.70 -18.06
N ASP A 260 6.05 -10.24 -19.22
CA ASP A 260 7.31 -9.50 -19.31
C ASP A 260 7.24 -8.20 -18.50
N LYS A 261 6.14 -7.45 -18.59
CA LYS A 261 5.93 -6.26 -17.74
C LYS A 261 5.88 -6.60 -16.26
N MET A 262 5.31 -7.75 -15.87
CA MET A 262 5.35 -8.20 -14.48
C MET A 262 6.78 -8.51 -14.00
N TYR A 263 7.63 -9.06 -14.87
CA TYR A 263 9.05 -9.26 -14.56
C TYR A 263 9.78 -7.95 -14.30
N ASP A 264 9.48 -6.91 -15.07
CA ASP A 264 10.05 -5.57 -14.86
C ASP A 264 9.65 -4.98 -13.49
N LEU A 265 8.49 -5.36 -12.96
CA LEU A 265 8.06 -5.00 -11.61
C LEU A 265 8.74 -5.82 -10.52
N GLY A 266 9.51 -6.86 -10.87
CA GLY A 266 10.26 -7.71 -9.93
C GLY A 266 9.60 -9.05 -9.61
N ILE A 267 8.53 -9.42 -10.30
CA ILE A 267 8.02 -10.80 -10.27
C ILE A 267 9.11 -11.72 -10.82
N LYS A 268 9.27 -12.90 -10.22
CA LYS A 268 10.12 -13.97 -10.73
C LYS A 268 9.30 -15.24 -10.86
N ILE A 269 9.00 -15.65 -12.08
CA ILE A 269 8.37 -16.93 -12.33
C ILE A 269 9.53 -17.88 -12.58
N GLU A 270 9.96 -18.58 -11.54
CA GLU A 270 10.89 -19.69 -11.76
C GLU A 270 10.17 -20.72 -12.62
N LYS A 271 10.82 -21.18 -13.70
CA LYS A 271 10.38 -22.41 -14.37
C LYS A 271 10.35 -23.46 -13.27
N VAL A 272 9.16 -23.90 -12.86
CA VAL A 272 9.04 -25.06 -11.98
C VAL A 272 9.53 -26.26 -12.79
N SER A 273 10.85 -26.45 -12.78
CA SER A 273 11.50 -27.51 -13.49
C SER A 273 11.08 -28.80 -12.82
N LYS A 274 10.30 -29.63 -13.51
CA LYS A 274 10.21 -31.10 -13.35
C LYS A 274 9.77 -31.71 -12.00
N TYR A 275 9.84 -31.02 -10.87
CA TYR A 275 9.75 -31.67 -9.55
C TYR A 275 8.33 -31.88 -9.00
N LEU A 276 7.28 -31.48 -9.72
CA LEU A 276 5.88 -31.75 -9.33
C LEU A 276 5.17 -32.76 -10.24
N VAL A 277 5.90 -33.47 -11.11
CA VAL A 277 5.34 -34.55 -11.95
C VAL A 277 5.87 -35.93 -11.56
N GLU A 278 6.81 -36.03 -10.61
CA GLU A 278 7.34 -37.32 -10.11
C GLU A 278 6.82 -37.71 -8.71
N THR A 279 5.78 -37.04 -8.19
CA THR A 279 5.19 -37.34 -6.86
C THR A 279 3.67 -37.52 -6.85
N GLU A 280 3.10 -38.05 -7.94
CA GLU A 280 1.81 -38.77 -7.92
C GLU A 280 1.93 -40.10 -8.66
#